data_AF-A0A5C9EHC1-F1
#
_entry.id   AF-A0A5C9EHC1-F1
#
_cell.length_a   1.000
_cell.length_b   1.000
_cell.length_c   1.000
_cell.angle_alpha   90.00
_cell.angle_beta   90.00
_cell.angle_gamma   90.00
#
_symmetry.space_group_name_H-M   'P 1'
#
loop_
_entity.id
_entity.type
_entity.pdbx_description
1 polymer ?
#
loop_
_entity_poly.entity_id
_entity_poly.type
_entity_poly.pdbx_seq_one_letter_code
_entity_poly.pdbx_strand_id
1 'polypeptide(L)'
;MPIRIRWLSKDYVGVALMLFGACGLFQAIFILIGQVFLGVTNYFVMILIPIGIIIAIFYGTVIIFEGYAQVRRREKLRSQFKGRTEKNAFKKFLHFPITKPILIMSSVFALFFFILYLILNIFLEGQLAFVISEISAAILFLFIANGIERYLY
;
A
#
# COMPACT_ATOMS: atom_id res chain seq x y z
N MET A 1 7.06 0.13 -22.05
CA MET A 1 5.80 0.79 -22.46
C MET A 1 5.13 1.30 -21.20
N PRO A 2 4.62 2.54 -21.16
CA PRO A 2 3.99 3.07 -19.96
C PRO A 2 2.79 2.19 -19.57
N ILE A 3 2.69 1.85 -18.29
CA ILE A 3 1.57 1.09 -17.75
C ILE A 3 0.29 1.92 -17.92
N ARG A 4 -0.63 1.45 -18.77
CA ARG A 4 -1.98 2.03 -18.82
C ARG A 4 -2.71 1.59 -17.57
N ILE A 5 -2.98 2.51 -16.66
CA ILE A 5 -3.75 2.24 -15.45
C ILE A 5 -5.21 1.99 -15.85
N ARG A 6 -5.74 0.76 -15.67
CA ARG A 6 -7.05 0.31 -16.19
C ARG A 6 -8.06 -0.01 -15.09
N TRP A 7 -7.89 0.57 -13.90
CA TRP A 7 -8.77 0.39 -12.74
C TRP A 7 -10.25 0.77 -12.93
N LEU A 8 -10.59 1.66 -13.88
CA LEU A 8 -11.98 2.02 -14.23
C LEU A 8 -12.63 1.04 -15.21
N SER A 9 -11.87 0.07 -15.74
CA SER A 9 -12.42 -0.98 -16.60
C SER A 9 -13.27 -1.93 -15.76
N LYS A 10 -14.46 -2.32 -16.27
CA LYS A 10 -15.43 -3.20 -15.57
C LYS A 10 -14.79 -4.40 -14.86
N ASP A 11 -13.76 -4.99 -15.45
CA ASP A 11 -13.08 -6.18 -14.91
C ASP A 11 -12.16 -5.91 -13.70
N TYR A 12 -11.74 -4.66 -13.46
CA TYR A 12 -10.75 -4.28 -12.44
C TYR A 12 -11.32 -3.41 -11.32
N VAL A 13 -12.52 -2.86 -11.48
CA VAL A 13 -13.17 -2.01 -10.46
C VAL A 13 -13.37 -2.75 -9.14
N GLY A 14 -13.79 -4.03 -9.18
CA GLY A 14 -13.96 -4.83 -7.96
C GLY A 14 -12.64 -5.02 -7.19
N VAL A 15 -11.53 -5.20 -7.90
CA VAL A 15 -10.20 -5.31 -7.28
C VAL A 15 -9.75 -3.97 -6.70
N ALA A 16 -10.00 -2.87 -7.41
CA ALA A 16 -9.70 -1.52 -6.93
C ALA A 16 -10.48 -1.19 -5.65
N LEU A 17 -11.77 -1.55 -5.57
CA LEU A 17 -12.58 -1.37 -4.37
C LEU A 17 -12.06 -2.21 -3.18
N MET A 18 -11.65 -3.46 -3.43
CA MET A 18 -11.03 -4.29 -2.39
C MET A 18 -9.71 -3.69 -1.88
N LEU A 19 -8.87 -3.16 -2.78
CA LEU A 19 -7.63 -2.47 -2.41
C LEU A 19 -7.92 -1.19 -1.61
N PHE A 20 -8.91 -0.41 -2.02
CA PHE A 20 -9.32 0.80 -1.31
C PHE A 20 -9.82 0.48 0.10
N GLY A 21 -10.69 -0.54 0.24
CA GLY A 21 -11.16 -1.01 1.54
C GLY A 21 -10.04 -1.49 2.45
N ALA A 22 -9.05 -2.22 1.90
CA ALA A 22 -7.89 -2.66 2.66
C ALA A 22 -6.99 -1.50 3.10
N CYS A 23 -6.78 -0.49 2.25
CA CYS A 23 -6.07 0.74 2.61
C CYS A 23 -6.79 1.51 3.71
N GLY A 24 -8.12 1.62 3.63
CA GLY A 24 -8.94 2.25 4.67
C GLY A 24 -8.87 1.52 6.01
N LEU A 25 -8.97 0.19 6.01
CA LEU A 25 -8.82 -0.61 7.23
C LEU A 25 -7.41 -0.50 7.83
N PHE A 26 -6.38 -0.52 6.98
CA PHE A 26 -5.00 -0.30 7.41
C PHE A 26 -4.86 1.06 8.09
N GLN A 27 -5.40 2.12 7.48
CA GLN A 27 -5.34 3.46 8.06
C GLN A 27 -6.14 3.58 9.35
N ALA A 28 -7.28 2.89 9.47
CA ALA A 28 -8.05 2.88 10.71
C ALA A 28 -7.23 2.36 11.91
N ILE A 29 -6.30 1.41 11.68
CA ILE A 29 -5.37 0.95 12.72
C ILE A 29 -4.46 2.09 13.18
N PHE A 30 -3.92 2.89 12.25
CA PHE A 30 -3.06 4.02 12.59
C PHE A 30 -3.83 5.14 13.31
N ILE A 31 -5.08 5.40 12.93
CA ILE A 31 -5.96 6.33 13.65
C ILE A 31 -6.15 5.86 15.09
N LEU A 32 -6.45 4.58 15.31
CA LEU A 32 -6.59 4.00 16.65
C LEU A 32 -5.30 4.12 17.45
N ILE A 33 -4.14 3.89 16.82
CA ILE A 33 -2.85 4.06 17.47
C ILE A 33 -2.64 5.52 17.90
N GLY A 34 -2.88 6.48 17.01
CA GLY A 34 -2.74 7.90 17.29
C GLY A 34 -3.71 8.40 18.37
N GLN A 35 -4.94 7.90 18.39
CA GLN A 35 -5.93 8.23 19.40
C GLN A 35 -5.61 7.66 20.77
N VAL A 36 -5.37 6.35 20.84
CA VAL A 36 -5.26 5.62 22.12
C VAL A 36 -3.90 5.84 22.77
N PHE A 37 -2.81 5.81 22.00
CA PHE A 37 -1.46 5.88 22.57
C PHE A 37 -0.90 7.29 22.63
N LEU A 38 -1.31 8.19 21.74
CA LEU A 38 -0.72 9.54 21.63
C LEU A 38 -1.69 10.66 22.04
N GLY A 39 -2.93 10.31 22.41
CA GLY A 39 -3.92 11.26 22.89
C GLY A 39 -4.21 12.39 21.91
N VAL A 40 -4.07 12.14 20.60
CA VAL A 40 -4.40 13.13 19.57
C VAL A 40 -5.90 13.39 19.63
N THR A 41 -6.31 14.57 20.06
CA THR A 41 -7.73 14.94 20.22
C THR A 41 -8.26 15.88 19.14
N ASN A 42 -7.38 16.38 18.27
CA ASN A 42 -7.78 17.27 17.19
C ASN A 42 -8.48 16.50 16.05
N TYR A 43 -9.80 16.66 15.95
CA TYR A 43 -10.64 16.00 14.95
C TYR A 43 -10.22 16.26 13.49
N PHE A 44 -9.75 17.47 13.17
CA PHE A 44 -9.29 17.77 11.81
C PHE A 44 -8.05 16.96 11.44
N VAL A 45 -7.10 16.86 12.36
CA VAL A 45 -5.88 16.06 12.21
C VAL A 45 -6.23 14.58 12.09
N MET A 46 -7.21 14.10 12.86
CA MET A 46 -7.60 12.68 12.87
C MET A 46 -8.46 12.22 11.69
N ILE A 47 -9.06 13.14 10.93
CA ILE A 47 -9.95 12.77 9.82
C ILE A 47 -9.31 13.17 8.49
N LEU A 48 -8.89 14.43 8.36
CA LEU A 48 -8.45 14.97 7.08
C LEU A 48 -7.12 14.35 6.62
N ILE A 49 -6.16 14.21 7.54
CA ILE A 49 -4.84 13.67 7.24
C ILE A 49 -4.95 12.18 6.86
N PRO A 50 -5.66 11.32 7.61
CA PRO A 50 -5.87 9.95 7.22
C PRO A 50 -6.58 9.76 5.87
N ILE A 51 -7.54 10.62 5.51
CA ILE A 51 -8.17 10.56 4.18
C ILE A 51 -7.12 10.80 3.08
N GLY A 52 -6.26 11.82 3.24
CA GLY A 52 -5.18 12.09 2.30
C GLY A 52 -4.19 10.92 2.19
N ILE A 53 -3.84 10.31 3.31
CA ILE A 53 -2.95 9.14 3.35
C ILE A 53 -3.61 7.94 2.67
N ILE A 54 -4.89 7.66 2.93
CA ILE A 54 -5.64 6.58 2.28
C ILE A 54 -5.56 6.74 0.75
N ILE A 55 -5.77 7.95 0.23
CA ILE A 55 -5.69 8.21 -1.21
C ILE A 55 -4.25 7.95 -1.74
N ALA A 56 -3.24 8.44 -1.02
CA ALA A 56 -1.83 8.25 -1.41
C ALA A 56 -1.42 6.77 -1.41
N ILE A 57 -1.67 6.04 -0.33
CA ILE A 57 -1.34 4.62 -0.23
C ILE A 57 -2.17 3.78 -1.20
N PHE A 58 -3.44 4.15 -1.44
CA PHE A 58 -4.27 3.50 -2.43
C PHE A 58 -3.68 3.64 -3.83
N TYR A 59 -3.33 4.87 -4.21
CA TYR A 59 -2.73 5.14 -5.52
C TYR A 59 -1.41 4.37 -5.71
N GLY A 60 -0.51 4.38 -4.72
CA GLY A 60 0.73 3.61 -4.76
C GLY A 60 0.50 2.10 -4.82
N THR A 61 -0.49 1.59 -4.10
CA THR A 61 -0.83 0.16 -4.12
C THR A 61 -1.35 -0.28 -5.49
N VAL A 62 -2.12 0.56 -6.17
CA VAL A 62 -2.60 0.24 -7.52
C VAL A 62 -1.46 0.27 -8.55
N ILE A 63 -0.51 1.19 -8.44
CA ILE A 63 0.69 1.17 -9.29
C ILE A 63 1.41 -0.18 -9.17
N ILE A 64 1.64 -0.63 -7.94
CA ILE A 64 2.27 -1.94 -7.67
C ILE A 64 1.42 -3.07 -8.24
N PHE A 65 0.10 -3.04 -8.03
CA PHE A 65 -0.82 -4.04 -8.54
C PHE A 65 -0.77 -4.17 -10.07
N GLU A 66 -0.82 -3.05 -10.80
CA GLU A 66 -0.77 -3.04 -12.26
C GLU A 66 0.58 -3.54 -12.78
N GLY A 67 1.68 -3.15 -12.12
CA GLY A 67 3.01 -3.69 -12.40
C GLY A 67 3.06 -5.22 -12.32
N TYR A 68 2.56 -5.78 -11.21
CA TYR A 68 2.43 -7.24 -11.05
C TYR A 68 1.49 -7.88 -12.08
N ALA A 69 0.34 -7.27 -12.35
CA ALA A 69 -0.65 -7.81 -13.27
C ALA A 69 -0.08 -7.89 -14.70
N GLN A 70 0.72 -6.93 -15.11
CA GLN A 70 1.40 -6.94 -16.40
C GLN A 70 2.46 -8.04 -16.51
N VAL A 71 3.32 -8.18 -15.51
CA VAL A 71 4.31 -9.26 -15.50
C VAL A 71 3.65 -10.62 -15.52
N ARG A 72 2.59 -10.82 -14.74
CA ARG A 72 1.84 -12.08 -14.73
C ARG A 72 1.20 -12.39 -16.09
N ARG A 73 0.74 -11.38 -16.84
CA ARG A 73 0.23 -11.58 -18.21
C ARG A 73 1.34 -12.00 -19.17
N ARG A 74 2.52 -11.37 -19.11
CA ARG A 74 3.70 -11.78 -19.91
C ARG A 74 4.15 -13.19 -19.56
N GLU A 75 4.18 -13.55 -18.28
CA GLU A 75 4.52 -14.89 -17.81
C GLU A 75 3.49 -15.93 -18.25
N LYS A 76 2.18 -15.61 -18.21
CA LYS A 76 1.12 -16.54 -18.67
C LYS A 76 1.22 -16.86 -20.16
N LEU A 77 1.66 -15.90 -20.99
CA LEU A 77 1.97 -16.13 -22.40
C LEU A 77 3.19 -17.04 -22.57
N ARG A 78 4.21 -16.92 -21.70
CA ARG A 78 5.38 -17.82 -21.69
C ARG A 78 5.11 -19.20 -21.09
N SER A 79 4.16 -19.32 -20.14
CA SER A 79 3.89 -20.54 -19.38
C SER A 79 2.96 -21.53 -20.07
N GLN A 80 2.43 -21.20 -21.27
CA GLN A 80 1.70 -22.16 -22.11
C GLN A 80 2.55 -23.40 -22.48
N PHE A 81 3.86 -23.40 -22.16
CA PHE A 81 4.80 -24.50 -22.38
C PHE A 81 5.31 -25.22 -21.12
N LYS A 82 4.82 -24.94 -19.89
CA LYS A 82 5.31 -25.61 -18.66
C LYS A 82 4.19 -26.34 -17.90
N GLY A 83 4.46 -27.62 -17.57
CA GLY A 83 3.54 -28.55 -16.91
C GLY A 83 3.10 -28.13 -15.51
N ARG A 84 1.87 -28.51 -15.14
CA ARG A 84 1.22 -28.23 -13.86
C ARG A 84 1.97 -28.91 -12.72
N THR A 85 2.50 -28.14 -11.77
CA THR A 85 2.98 -28.64 -10.48
C THR A 85 2.04 -28.23 -9.34
N GLU A 86 1.86 -29.14 -8.39
CA GLU A 86 0.88 -29.11 -7.29
C GLU A 86 0.98 -27.85 -6.39
N LYS A 87 -0.18 -27.41 -5.88
CA LYS A 87 -0.34 -26.11 -5.17
C LYS A 87 -0.63 -26.29 -3.69
N ASN A 88 0.36 -26.00 -2.84
CA ASN A 88 0.15 -25.72 -1.41
C ASN A 88 -0.80 -24.52 -1.23
N ALA A 89 -1.75 -24.62 -0.29
CA ALA A 89 -2.76 -23.60 0.01
C ALA A 89 -2.15 -22.22 0.36
N PHE A 90 -1.02 -22.21 1.07
CA PHE A 90 -0.27 -21.00 1.41
C PHE A 90 0.29 -20.27 0.17
N LYS A 91 0.78 -21.03 -0.82
CA LYS A 91 1.18 -20.46 -2.11
C LYS A 91 -0.03 -19.90 -2.85
N LYS A 92 -1.23 -20.50 -2.73
CA LYS A 92 -2.46 -20.01 -3.37
C LYS A 92 -2.91 -18.65 -2.79
N PHE A 93 -2.80 -18.46 -1.47
CA PHE A 93 -3.08 -17.18 -0.80
C PHE A 93 -2.07 -16.08 -1.18
N LEU A 94 -0.77 -16.39 -1.17
CA LEU A 94 0.27 -15.45 -1.65
C LEU A 94 0.17 -15.13 -3.16
N HIS A 95 -0.43 -16.01 -3.97
CA HIS A 95 -0.66 -15.78 -5.41
C HIS A 95 -1.97 -15.06 -5.71
N PHE A 96 -2.75 -14.71 -4.68
CA PHE A 96 -3.95 -13.91 -4.87
C PHE A 96 -3.51 -12.49 -5.31
N PRO A 97 -4.09 -11.97 -6.40
CA PRO A 97 -3.61 -10.75 -7.08
C PRO A 97 -3.52 -9.51 -6.17
N ILE A 98 -4.30 -9.50 -5.09
CA ILE A 98 -4.51 -8.34 -4.21
C ILE A 98 -3.58 -8.38 -2.99
N THR A 99 -3.22 -9.58 -2.51
CA THR A 99 -2.50 -9.78 -1.25
C THR A 99 -1.07 -9.24 -1.31
N LYS A 100 -0.35 -9.45 -2.44
CA LYS A 100 1.04 -8.99 -2.58
C LYS A 100 1.15 -7.46 -2.57
N PRO A 101 0.39 -6.69 -3.37
CA PRO A 101 0.41 -5.23 -3.31
C PRO A 101 0.13 -4.69 -1.91
N ILE A 102 -0.88 -5.24 -1.22
CA ILE A 102 -1.21 -4.82 0.15
C ILE A 102 -0.06 -5.12 1.12
N LEU A 103 0.53 -6.31 1.06
CA LEU A 103 1.66 -6.66 1.93
C LEU A 103 2.88 -5.78 1.71
N ILE A 104 3.20 -5.44 0.46
CA ILE A 104 4.30 -4.53 0.14
C ILE A 104 3.98 -3.14 0.67
N MET A 105 2.77 -2.64 0.40
CA MET A 105 2.34 -1.33 0.91
C MET A 105 2.42 -1.26 2.42
N SER A 106 1.79 -2.20 3.13
CA SER A 106 1.75 -2.18 4.59
C SER A 106 3.13 -2.32 5.21
N SER A 107 3.99 -3.19 4.66
CA SER A 107 5.35 -3.39 5.17
C SER A 107 6.23 -2.17 4.96
N VAL A 108 6.21 -1.61 3.74
CA VAL A 108 7.00 -0.41 3.41
C VAL A 108 6.52 0.77 4.24
N PHE A 109 5.22 1.04 4.24
CA PHE A 109 4.64 2.15 4.99
C PHE A 109 4.95 2.04 6.48
N ALA A 110 4.65 0.89 7.12
CA ALA A 110 4.88 0.71 8.55
C ALA A 110 6.36 0.85 8.91
N LEU A 111 7.27 0.26 8.13
CA LEU A 111 8.71 0.34 8.38
C LEU A 111 9.21 1.79 8.32
N PHE A 112 8.86 2.53 7.27
CA PHE A 112 9.24 3.95 7.17
C PHE A 112 8.58 4.81 8.25
N PHE A 113 7.31 4.58 8.53
CA PHE A 113 6.59 5.25 9.60
C PHE A 113 7.30 5.07 10.94
N PHE A 114 7.57 3.83 11.36
CA PHE A 114 8.17 3.57 12.67
C PHE A 114 9.58 4.14 12.78
N ILE A 115 10.40 4.01 11.74
CA ILE A 115 11.75 4.58 11.72
C ILE A 115 11.68 6.10 11.85
N LEU A 116 10.86 6.77 11.04
CA LEU A 116 10.72 8.23 11.08
C LEU A 116 10.12 8.69 12.41
N TYR A 117 9.08 8.02 12.90
CA TYR A 117 8.45 8.34 14.17
C TYR A 117 9.44 8.25 15.33
N LEU A 118 10.23 7.17 15.42
CA LEU A 118 11.22 7.00 16.48
C LEU A 118 12.29 8.10 16.44
N ILE A 119 12.74 8.51 15.26
CA ILE A 119 13.72 9.60 15.10
C ILE A 119 13.08 10.95 15.48
N LEU A 120 11.90 11.25 14.94
CA LEU A 120 11.24 12.54 15.13
C LEU A 120 10.75 12.75 16.56
N ASN A 121 10.34 11.68 17.25
CA ASN A 121 9.88 11.75 18.64
C ASN A 121 11.00 12.13 19.63
N ILE A 122 12.27 12.14 19.21
CA ILE A 122 13.39 12.68 20.00
C ILE A 122 13.37 14.22 20.00
N PHE A 123 12.88 14.83 18.91
CA PHE A 123 12.98 16.27 18.66
C PHE A 123 11.64 17.02 18.69
N LEU A 124 10.53 16.32 18.47
CA LEU A 124 9.19 16.88 18.32
C LEU A 124 8.23 16.26 19.34
N GLU A 125 7.16 16.99 19.65
CA GLU A 125 6.04 16.46 20.42
C GLU A 125 5.42 15.25 19.71
N GLY A 126 5.01 14.23 20.48
CA GLY A 126 4.55 12.94 19.91
C GLY A 126 3.43 13.06 18.88
N GLN A 127 2.54 14.04 19.01
CA GLN A 127 1.46 14.28 18.04
C GLN A 127 2.00 14.83 16.71
N LEU A 128 2.91 15.80 16.75
CA LEU A 128 3.55 16.36 15.57
C LEU A 128 4.49 15.35 14.91
N ALA A 129 5.27 14.62 15.71
CA ALA A 129 6.13 13.54 15.24
C ALA A 129 5.31 12.49 14.49
N PHE A 130 4.18 12.05 15.05
CA PHE A 130 3.26 11.09 14.43
C PHE A 130 2.77 11.58 13.07
N VAL A 131 2.17 12.78 13.01
CA VAL A 131 1.62 13.34 11.77
C VAL A 131 2.68 13.47 10.69
N ILE A 132 3.86 14.01 11.04
CA ILE A 132 4.95 14.21 10.08
C ILE A 132 5.49 12.86 9.58
N SER A 133 5.67 11.88 10.48
CA SER A 133 6.11 10.54 10.08
C SER A 133 5.10 9.83 9.18
N GLU A 134 3.81 10.01 9.43
CA GLU A 134 2.73 9.41 8.65
C GLU A 134 2.65 9.97 7.22
N ILE A 135 2.67 11.31 7.10
CA ILE A 135 2.68 12.00 5.80
C ILE A 135 3.96 11.64 5.02
N SER A 136 5.11 11.67 5.69
CA SER A 136 6.39 11.37 5.06
C SER A 136 6.47 9.91 4.59
N ALA A 137 5.97 8.96 5.38
CA ALA A 137 5.89 7.56 5.00
C ALA A 137 4.96 7.35 3.79
N ALA A 138 3.82 8.03 3.73
CA ALA A 138 2.92 7.97 2.57
C ALA A 138 3.58 8.50 1.29
N ILE A 139 4.29 9.62 1.39
CA ILE A 139 5.03 10.22 0.26
C ILE A 139 6.16 9.30 -0.19
N LEU A 140 6.97 8.78 0.73
CA LEU A 140 8.05 7.85 0.42
C LEU A 140 7.52 6.57 -0.22
N PHE A 141 6.38 6.05 0.28
CA PHE A 141 5.73 4.90 -0.32
C PHE A 141 5.32 5.17 -1.77
N LEU A 142 4.78 6.35 -2.10
CA LEU A 142 4.47 6.72 -3.49
C LEU A 142 5.72 6.72 -4.38
N PHE A 143 6.85 7.25 -3.91
CA PHE A 143 8.11 7.20 -4.64
C PHE A 143 8.60 5.77 -4.87
N ILE A 144 8.52 4.92 -3.84
CA ILE A 144 8.90 3.51 -3.93
C ILE A 144 7.98 2.75 -4.87
N ALA A 145 6.67 2.97 -4.81
CA ALA A 145 5.70 2.34 -5.71
C ALA A 145 6.01 2.67 -7.18
N ASN A 146 6.30 3.94 -7.48
CA ASN A 146 6.76 4.37 -8.81
C ASN A 146 8.13 3.77 -9.18
N GLY A 147 9.06 3.67 -8.24
CA GLY A 147 10.35 3.03 -8.47
C GLY A 147 10.23 1.54 -8.78
N ILE A 148 9.41 0.82 -8.03
CA ILE A 148 9.10 -0.61 -8.27
C ILE A 148 8.50 -0.78 -9.66
N GLU A 149 7.55 0.07 -10.05
CA GLU A 149 6.97 0.04 -11.40
C GLU A 149 8.04 0.22 -12.49
N ARG A 150 8.96 1.17 -12.32
CA ARG A 150 9.95 1.49 -13.35
C ARG A 150 11.11 0.51 -13.45
N TYR A 151 11.53 -0.10 -12.35
CA TYR A 151 12.76 -0.90 -12.29
C TYR A 151 12.52 -2.41 -12.16
N LEU A 152 11.41 -2.85 -11.57
CA LEU A 152 11.11 -4.28 -11.41
C LEU A 152 10.19 -4.84 -12.50
N TYR A 153 9.47 -4.01 -13.26
CA TYR A 153 8.43 -4.44 -14.23
C TYR A 153 8.58 -3.84 -15.63
#